data_AF-A0A537TFW1-F1
#
_entry.id   AF-A0A537TFW1-F1
#
_cell.length_a   1.000
_cell.length_b   1.000
_cell.length_c   1.000
_cell.angle_alpha   90.00
_cell.angle_beta   90.00
_cell.angle_gamma   90.00
#
_symmetry.space_group_name_H-M   'P 1'
#
loop_
_entity.id
_entity.type
_entity.pdbx_description
1 polymer ?
#
loop_
_entity_poly.entity_id
_entity_poly.type
_entity_poly.pdbx_seq_one_letter_code
_entity_poly.pdbx_strand_id
1 'polypeptide(L)'
;MPLQRGEVLGYDFNRMVVDFTMFNQGKTVRCAISTAAMDDLEGKHDVRADQRVDQFVRLRDAIEERASRKFFEGPVEAKGPVVLRSNDFFK
;
A
#
# COMPACT_ATOMS: atom_id res chain seq x y z
N MET A 1 3.29 15.41 -8.82
CA MET A 1 2.29 14.53 -9.47
C MET A 1 2.21 13.25 -8.67
N PRO A 2 1.03 12.65 -8.47
CA PRO A 2 0.93 11.35 -7.80
C PRO A 2 1.57 10.25 -8.63
N LEU A 3 1.90 9.13 -7.99
CA LEU A 3 2.31 7.93 -8.70
C LEU A 3 1.13 7.39 -9.50
N GLN A 4 1.40 6.78 -10.65
CA GLN A 4 0.36 6.17 -11.48
C GLN A 4 0.05 4.77 -10.97
N ARG A 5 -1.21 4.36 -11.11
CA ARG A 5 -1.71 3.03 -10.75
C ARG A 5 -0.93 1.93 -11.49
N GLY A 6 -0.49 0.91 -10.77
CA GLY A 6 0.08 -0.31 -11.33
C GLY A 6 -0.81 -1.53 -11.09
N GLU A 7 -0.18 -2.64 -10.72
CA GLU A 7 -0.81 -3.94 -10.54
C GLU A 7 -0.83 -4.37 -9.07
N VAL A 8 -1.83 -5.17 -8.69
CA VAL A 8 -1.85 -5.86 -7.40
C VAL A 8 -1.07 -7.17 -7.58
N LEU A 9 -0.02 -7.36 -6.79
CA LEU A 9 0.83 -8.56 -6.87
C LEU A 9 0.27 -9.70 -6.00
N GLY A 10 -0.43 -9.36 -4.92
CA GLY A 10 -1.13 -10.32 -4.08
C GLY A 10 -0.86 -10.13 -2.59
N TYR A 11 -1.41 -11.03 -1.79
CA TYR A 11 -1.22 -11.05 -0.34
C TYR A 11 -0.05 -11.97 0.04
N ASP A 12 0.94 -11.42 0.75
CA ASP A 12 2.04 -12.17 1.35
C ASP A 12 1.69 -12.48 2.81
N PHE A 13 1.39 -13.74 3.08
CA PHE A 13 1.04 -14.23 4.41
C PHE A 13 2.20 -14.14 5.42
N ASN A 14 3.45 -14.33 4.98
CA ASN A 14 4.61 -14.30 5.88
C ASN A 14 4.89 -12.88 6.37
N ARG A 15 4.67 -11.88 5.52
CA ARG A 15 4.87 -10.46 5.85
C ARG A 15 3.60 -9.77 6.35
N MET A 16 2.43 -10.41 6.23
CA MET A 16 1.12 -9.82 6.52
C MET A 16 0.91 -8.50 5.76
N VAL A 17 1.21 -8.49 4.46
CA VAL A 17 1.07 -7.33 3.58
C VAL A 17 0.41 -7.70 2.27
N VAL A 18 -0.27 -6.75 1.64
CA VAL A 18 -0.60 -6.83 0.21
C VAL A 18 0.47 -6.09 -0.56
N ASP A 19 1.17 -6.80 -1.44
CA ASP A 19 2.13 -6.22 -2.37
C ASP A 19 1.41 -5.71 -3.62
N PHE A 20 1.84 -4.56 -4.11
CA PHE A 20 1.35 -3.94 -5.33
C PHE A 20 2.43 -3.08 -5.96
N THR A 21 2.17 -2.58 -7.15
CA THR A 21 3.06 -1.69 -7.87
C THR A 21 2.38 -0.37 -8.20
N MET A 22 3.19 0.67 -8.31
CA MET A 22 2.82 1.95 -8.88
C MET A 22 3.92 2.39 -9.86
N PHE A 23 3.66 3.39 -10.69
CA PHE A 23 4.65 3.93 -11.62
C PHE A 23 5.00 5.38 -11.31
N ASN A 24 6.29 5.68 -11.35
CA ASN A 24 6.81 7.05 -11.35
C ASN A 24 7.51 7.31 -12.69
N GLN A 25 6.89 8.09 -13.58
CA GLN A 25 7.48 8.43 -14.89
C GLN A 25 7.97 7.18 -15.66
N GLY A 26 7.17 6.13 -15.69
CA GLY A 26 7.49 4.86 -16.35
C GLY A 26 8.40 3.91 -15.54
N LYS A 27 8.90 4.31 -14.37
CA LYS A 27 9.64 3.44 -13.47
C LYS A 27 8.71 2.74 -12.49
N THR A 28 8.87 1.41 -12.36
CA THR A 28 8.11 0.63 -11.38
C THR A 28 8.57 0.95 -9.96
N VAL A 29 7.62 1.32 -9.11
CA VAL A 29 7.76 1.49 -7.67
C VAL A 29 7.07 0.32 -7.00
N ARG A 30 7.82 -0.47 -6.23
CA ARG A 30 7.24 -1.54 -5.42
C ARG A 30 6.63 -0.94 -4.16
N CYS A 31 5.40 -1.32 -3.88
CA CYS A 31 4.66 -0.87 -2.72
C CYS A 31 4.11 -2.08 -1.95
N ALA A 32 3.95 -1.91 -0.65
CA ALA A 32 3.29 -2.87 0.21
C ALA A 32 2.45 -2.13 1.24
N ILE A 33 1.32 -2.71 1.66
CA ILE A 33 0.53 -2.21 2.78
C ILE A 33 0.25 -3.34 3.77
N SER A 34 0.43 -3.08 5.07
CA SER A 34 0.12 -4.07 6.11
C SER A 34 -1.38 -4.33 6.23
N THR A 35 -1.74 -5.56 6.60
CA THR A 35 -3.14 -5.90 6.92
C THR A 35 -3.71 -5.02 8.03
N ALA A 36 -2.90 -4.70 9.05
CA ALA A 36 -3.30 -3.78 10.12
C ALA A 36 -3.68 -2.39 9.59
N ALA A 37 -2.91 -1.84 8.63
CA ALA A 37 -3.23 -0.55 8.03
C ALA A 37 -4.54 -0.60 7.23
N MET A 38 -4.79 -1.71 6.52
CA MET A 38 -6.05 -1.89 5.80
C MET A 38 -7.24 -2.05 6.76
N ASP A 39 -7.06 -2.78 7.85
CA ASP A 39 -8.10 -3.00 8.86
C ASP A 39 -8.48 -1.70 9.57
N ASP A 40 -7.47 -0.90 9.93
CA ASP A 40 -7.64 0.44 10.50
C ASP A 40 -8.33 1.40 9.52
N LEU A 41 -7.94 1.35 8.24
CA LEU A 41 -8.50 2.21 7.19
C LEU A 41 -9.94 1.84 6.82
N GLU A 42 -10.27 0.54 6.81
CA GLU A 42 -11.64 0.05 6.56
C GLU A 42 -12.54 0.15 7.81
N GLY A 43 -11.94 0.29 9.01
CA GLY A 43 -12.65 0.20 10.29
C GLY A 43 -13.11 -1.21 10.63
N LYS A 44 -12.53 -2.25 10.00
CA LYS A 44 -12.92 -3.66 10.14
C LYS A 44 -11.70 -4.53 10.44
N HIS A 45 -11.77 -5.32 11.49
CA HIS A 45 -10.61 -6.06 12.03
C HIS A 45 -10.69 -7.59 11.84
N ASP A 46 -11.82 -8.12 11.38
CA ASP A 46 -12.05 -9.56 11.18
C ASP A 46 -12.03 -9.95 9.68
N VAL A 47 -11.01 -9.46 8.96
CA VAL A 47 -10.82 -9.77 7.52
C VAL A 47 -9.91 -10.99 7.37
N ARG A 48 -10.43 -12.01 6.68
CA ARG A 48 -9.72 -13.27 6.46
C ARG A 48 -8.59 -13.12 5.43
N ALA A 49 -7.61 -14.01 5.49
CA ALA A 49 -6.44 -14.00 4.61
C ALA A 49 -6.79 -14.01 3.10
N ASP A 50 -7.78 -14.80 2.72
CA ASP A 50 -8.30 -14.92 1.35
C ASP A 50 -9.05 -13.66 0.88
N GLN A 51 -9.47 -12.79 1.80
CA GLN A 51 -10.20 -11.54 1.52
C GLN A 51 -9.30 -10.30 1.46
N ARG A 52 -7.99 -10.45 1.72
CA ARG A 52 -7.06 -9.31 1.84
C ARG A 52 -6.85 -8.57 0.51
N VAL A 53 -6.84 -9.28 -0.61
CA VAL A 53 -6.78 -8.65 -1.94
C VAL A 53 -8.07 -7.88 -2.23
N ASP A 54 -9.24 -8.44 -1.91
CA ASP A 54 -10.52 -7.74 -2.10
C ASP A 54 -10.63 -6.50 -1.20
N GLN A 55 -10.15 -6.59 0.03
CA GLN A 55 -10.02 -5.45 0.94
C GLN A 55 -9.14 -4.36 0.35
N PHE A 56 -7.96 -4.73 -0.15
CA PHE A 56 -7.07 -3.80 -0.84
C PHE A 56 -7.79 -3.10 -2.01
N VAL A 57 -8.49 -3.86 -2.87
CA VAL A 57 -9.19 -3.31 -4.04
C VAL A 57 -10.23 -2.27 -3.65
N ARG A 58 -11.00 -2.50 -2.57
CA ARG A 58 -11.97 -1.52 -2.06
C ARG A 58 -11.32 -0.24 -1.55
N LEU A 59 -10.14 -0.33 -0.94
CA LEU A 59 -9.42 0.78 -0.33
C LEU A 59 -8.37 1.41 -1.26
N ARG A 60 -8.28 0.91 -2.49
CA ARG A 60 -7.11 1.12 -3.37
C ARG A 60 -6.77 2.58 -3.61
N ASP A 61 -7.78 3.43 -3.81
CA ASP A 61 -7.57 4.85 -4.08
C ASP A 61 -6.88 5.55 -2.90
N ALA A 62 -7.36 5.33 -1.67
CA ALA A 62 -6.78 5.90 -0.46
C ALA A 62 -5.37 5.37 -0.19
N ILE A 63 -5.15 4.08 -0.44
CA ILE A 63 -3.84 3.43 -0.30
C ILE A 63 -2.83 4.01 -1.30
N GLU A 64 -3.21 4.12 -2.58
CA GLU A 64 -2.36 4.64 -3.64
C GLU A 64 -2.05 6.14 -3.48
N GLU A 65 -3.02 6.93 -3.00
CA GLU A 65 -2.80 8.33 -2.63
C GLU A 65 -1.77 8.43 -1.51
N ARG A 66 -1.92 7.61 -0.46
CA ARG A 66 -0.99 7.64 0.67
C ARG A 66 0.41 7.13 0.29
N ALA A 67 0.51 6.09 -0.53
CA ALA A 67 1.76 5.61 -1.10
C ALA A 67 2.47 6.70 -1.91
N SER A 68 1.72 7.42 -2.77
CA SER A 68 2.25 8.55 -3.52
C SER A 68 2.83 9.61 -2.60
N ARG A 69 2.07 10.04 -1.59
CA ARG A 69 2.54 11.03 -0.61
C ARG A 69 3.82 10.55 0.09
N LYS A 70 3.83 9.32 0.60
CA LYS A 70 4.98 8.74 1.32
C LYS A 70 6.23 8.66 0.44
N PHE A 71 6.06 8.32 -0.84
CA PHE A 71 7.16 8.23 -1.80
C PHE A 71 7.84 9.60 -2.02
N PHE A 72 7.06 10.68 -2.10
CA PHE A 72 7.62 12.02 -2.32
C PHE A 72 8.08 12.73 -1.04
N GLU A 73 7.53 12.38 0.13
CA GLU A 73 7.95 12.91 1.44
C GLU A 73 9.21 12.22 2.00
N GLY A 74 9.51 11.00 1.53
CA GLY A 74 10.63 10.21 2.02
C GLY A 74 12.01 10.75 1.59
N PRO A 75 13.09 10.34 2.27
CA PRO A 75 14.45 10.66 1.84
C PRO A 75 14.71 10.10 0.43
N VAL A 76 15.25 10.92 -0.47
CA VAL A 76 15.53 10.58 -1.88
C VAL A 76 16.44 9.34 -2.02
N GLU A 77 17.24 9.03 -1.00
CA GLU A 77 18.18 7.91 -0.96
C GLU A 77 17.54 6.57 -0.57
N ALA A 78 16.28 6.56 -0.10
CA ALA A 78 15.56 5.35 0.24
C ALA A 78 15.10 4.62 -1.03
N LYS A 79 16.02 3.89 -1.68
CA LYS A 79 15.75 3.02 -2.84
C LYS A 79 14.93 1.76 -2.49
N GLY A 80 14.26 1.75 -1.35
CA GLY A 80 13.47 0.63 -0.86
C GLY A 80 12.02 0.67 -1.36
N PRO A 81 11.27 -0.43 -1.18
CA PRO A 81 9.83 -0.43 -1.44
C PRO A 81 9.10 0.56 -0.52
N VAL A 82 8.03 1.17 -1.02
CA VAL A 82 7.14 2.02 -0.22
C VAL A 82 6.27 1.10 0.63
N VAL A 83 6.52 1.07 1.93
CA VAL A 83 5.72 0.25 2.87
C VAL A 83 4.80 1.14 3.67
N LEU A 84 3.49 0.93 3.51
CA LEU A 84 2.44 1.59 4.26
C LEU A 84 2.08 0.79 5.52
N ARG A 85 2.01 1.49 6.64
CA ARG A 85 1.63 1.01 7.97
C ARG A 85 0.51 1.87 8.52
N SER A 86 -0.14 1.42 9.59
CA SER A 86 -1.28 2.13 10.20
C SER A 86 -0.96 3.59 10.52
N ASN A 87 0.22 3.86 11.10
CA ASN A 87 0.68 5.21 11.43
C ASN A 87 0.88 6.12 10.21
N ASP A 88 0.91 5.58 9.00
CA ASP A 88 0.92 6.42 7.82
C ASP A 88 -0.44 7.12 7.63
N PHE A 89 -1.55 6.49 8.02
CA PHE A 89 -2.90 7.03 7.80
C PHE A 89 -3.38 7.98 8.91
N PHE A 90 -2.72 7.94 10.07
CA PHE A 90 -2.99 8.83 11.19
C PHE A 90 -1.98 9.97 11.23
N LYS A 91 -2.45 11.20 11.43
CA LYS A 91 -1.61 12.40 11.59
C LYS A 91 -1.29 12.64 13.05
#